data_AF-N8Q5W7-F1
#
_entry.id   AF-N8Q5W7-F1
#
_cell.length_a   1.000
_cell.length_b   1.000
_cell.length_c   1.000
_cell.angle_alpha   90.00
_cell.angle_beta   90.00
_cell.angle_gamma   90.00
#
_symmetry.space_group_name_H-M   'P 1'
#
loop_
_entity.id
_entity.type
_entity.pdbx_description
1 polymer ?
#
loop_
_entity_poly.entity_id
_entity_poly.type
_entity_poly.pdbx_seq_one_letter_code
_entity_poly.pdbx_strand_id
1 'polypeptide(L)' 'MTVDQLIAFYEVKNKSQLAQKISAARSTITEWEKNGIPPRTQASFEVLTNGALKADRKVLLV' A
#
# COMPACT_ATOMS: atom_id res chain seq x y z
N MET A 1 5.42 -2.23 4.47
CA MET A 1 4.69 -1.10 3.86
C MET A 1 3.34 -0.90 4.53
N THR A 2 2.99 0.33 4.89
CA THR A 2 1.69 0.69 5.48
C THR A 2 0.87 1.61 4.57
N VAL A 3 -0.43 1.76 4.88
CA VAL A 3 -1.31 2.70 4.18
C VAL A 3 -0.82 4.14 4.32
N ASP A 4 -0.29 4.53 5.49
CA ASP A 4 0.25 5.87 5.71
C ASP A 4 1.49 6.15 4.83
N GLN A 5 2.34 5.14 4.61
CA GLN A 5 3.46 5.27 3.68
C GLN A 5 2.99 5.49 2.24
N LEU A 6 1.89 4.83 1.82
CA LEU A 6 1.27 5.09 0.52
C LEU A 6 0.70 6.53 0.45
N ILE A 7 0.06 7.00 1.52
CA ILE A 7 -0.47 8.36 1.60
C ILE A 7 0.65 9.40 1.45
N ALA A 8 1.75 9.22 2.18
CA ALA A 8 2.92 10.09 2.12
C ALA A 8 3.59 10.04 0.74
N PHE A 9 3.76 8.85 0.15
CA PHE A 9 4.41 8.70 -1.16
C PHE A 9 3.61 9.32 -2.30
N TYR A 10 2.28 9.15 -2.30
CA TYR A 10 1.41 9.72 -3.34
C TYR A 10 1.00 11.17 -3.08
N GLU A 11 1.52 11.79 -2.01
CA GLU A 11 1.23 13.17 -1.58
C GLU A 11 -0.27 13.46 -1.46
N VAL A 12 -1.03 12.46 -1.01
CA VAL A 12 -2.48 12.58 -0.81
C VAL A 12 -2.78 12.90 0.65
N LYS A 13 -3.91 13.55 0.92
CA LYS A 13 -4.28 13.99 2.28
C LYS A 13 -4.99 12.91 3.08
N ASN A 14 -5.64 11.97 2.41
CA ASN A 14 -6.45 10.95 3.08
C ASN A 14 -6.65 9.69 2.21
N LYS A 15 -7.19 8.66 2.85
CA LYS A 15 -7.48 7.35 2.27
C LYS A 15 -8.43 7.40 1.07
N SER A 16 -9.38 8.33 1.08
CA SER A 16 -10.32 8.50 -0.04
C SER A 16 -9.60 8.98 -1.30
N GLN A 17 -8.66 9.92 -1.15
CA GLN A 17 -7.80 10.37 -2.24
C GLN A 17 -6.82 9.29 -2.67
N LEU A 18 -6.26 8.52 -1.73
CA LEU A 18 -5.42 7.36 -2.06
C LEU A 18 -6.19 6.34 -2.91
N ALA A 19 -7.42 5.99 -2.51
CA ALA A 19 -8.29 5.06 -3.22
C ALA A 19 -8.55 5.52 -4.67
N GLN A 20 -8.81 6.82 -4.87
CA GLN A 20 -8.95 7.39 -6.22
C GLN A 20 -7.63 7.35 -7.01
N LYS A 21 -6.52 7.71 -6.37
CA LYS A 21 -5.19 7.76 -7.00
C LYS A 21 -4.74 6.41 -7.53
N ILE A 22 -4.99 5.34 -6.78
CA ILE A 22 -4.59 3.97 -7.14
C ILE A 22 -5.74 3.16 -7.77
N SER A 23 -6.89 3.80 -8.05
CA SER A 23 -8.10 3.16 -8.58
C SER A 23 -8.57 1.93 -7.78
N ALA A 24 -8.48 1.99 -6.46
CA ALA A 24 -8.97 0.96 -5.54
C ALA A 24 -10.28 1.38 -4.88
N ALA A 25 -11.06 0.40 -4.42
CA ALA A 25 -12.24 0.69 -3.60
C ALA A 25 -11.82 1.23 -2.22
N ARG A 26 -12.62 2.15 -1.66
CA ARG A 26 -12.39 2.65 -0.29
C ARG A 26 -12.40 1.54 0.76
N SER A 27 -13.25 0.52 0.57
CA SER A 27 -13.31 -0.65 1.45
C SER A 27 -11.97 -1.39 1.50
N THR A 28 -11.28 -1.52 0.36
CA THR A 28 -9.96 -2.15 0.26
C THR A 28 -8.90 -1.39 1.06
N ILE A 29 -8.90 -0.05 1.01
CA ILE A 29 -7.95 0.75 1.80
C ILE A 29 -8.21 0.60 3.30
N THR A 30 -9.49 0.60 3.71
CA THR A 30 -9.88 0.36 5.11
C THR A 30 -9.49 -1.05 5.57
N GLU A 31 -9.61 -2.04 4.71
CA GLU A 31 -9.18 -3.41 5.00
C GLU A 31 -7.65 -3.48 5.18
N TRP A 32 -6.89 -2.84 4.30
CA TRP A 32 -5.42 -2.77 4.42
C TRP A 32 -4.94 -2.04 5.67
N GLU A 33 -5.70 -1.06 6.15
CA GLU A 33 -5.39 -0.40 7.41
C GLU A 33 -5.55 -1.34 8.61
N LYS A 34 -6.61 -2.15 8.62
CA LYS A 34 -6.90 -3.07 9.73
C LYS A 34 -6.03 -4.33 9.70
N ASN A 35 -5.85 -4.90 8.51
CA ASN A 35 -5.26 -6.22 8.32
C ASN A 35 -3.84 -6.17 7.74
N GLY A 36 -3.37 -4.99 7.37
CA GLY A 36 -2.14 -4.81 6.60
C GLY A 36 -2.36 -4.95 5.08
N ILE A 37 -1.43 -4.40 4.30
CA ILE A 37 -1.47 -4.52 2.84
C ILE A 37 -0.99 -5.93 2.45
N PRO A 38 -1.74 -6.67 1.62
CA PRO A 38 -1.34 -8.02 1.19
C PRO A 38 0.05 -8.05 0.52
N PRO A 39 0.91 -9.05 0.79
CA PRO A 39 2.27 -9.11 0.27
C PRO A 39 2.38 -8.97 -1.26
N ARG A 40 1.43 -9.57 -1.99
CA ARG A 40 1.36 -9.45 -3.46
C ARG A 40 1.15 -8.00 -3.90
N THR A 41 0.23 -7.29 -3.25
CA THR A 41 -0.01 -5.87 -3.49
C THR A 41 1.21 -5.05 -3.10
N GLN A 42 1.90 -5.43 -2.01
CA GLN A 42 3.12 -4.75 -1.61
C GLN A 42 4.23 -4.85 -2.66
N ALA A 43 4.42 -6.03 -3.24
CA ALA A 43 5.36 -6.23 -4.34
C ALA A 43 4.99 -5.40 -5.57
N SER A 44 3.70 -5.32 -5.92
CA SER A 44 3.24 -4.45 -7.01
C SER A 44 3.58 -2.99 -6.76
N PHE A 45 3.35 -2.47 -5.54
CA PHE A 45 3.73 -1.10 -5.20
C PHE A 45 5.24 -0.89 -5.20
N GLU A 46 6.05 -1.86 -4.76
CA GLU A 46 7.51 -1.75 -4.85
C GLU A 46 7.98 -1.57 -6.30
N VAL A 47 7.42 -2.34 -7.24
CA VAL A 47 7.75 -2.20 -8.67
C VAL A 47 7.24 -0.87 -9.22
N LEU A 48 5.99 -0.50 -8.93
CA LEU A 48 5.36 0.74 -9.43
C LEU A 48 6.04 2.00 -8.90
N THR A 49 6.61 1.95 -7.70
CA THR A 49 7.34 3.06 -7.08
C THR A 49 8.85 3.01 -7.33
N ASN A 50 9.30 2.13 -8.24
CA ASN A 50 10.70 1.91 -8.57
C ASN A 50 11.59 1.68 -7.33
N GLY A 51 11.06 0.94 -6.35
CA GLY A 51 11.75 0.60 -5.12
C GLY A 51 11.69 1.65 -4.01
N ALA A 52 11.00 2.78 -4.20
CA ALA A 52 10.85 3.80 -3.16
C ALA A 52 10.00 3.31 -1.98
N LEU A 53 8.96 2.53 -2.25
CA LEU A 53 8.27 1.75 -1.22
C LEU A 53 8.80 0.33 -1.22
N LYS A 54 9.14 -0.20 -0.04
CA LYS A 54 9.66 -1.56 0.13
C LYS A 54 8.56 -2.49 0.64
N ALA A 55 8.36 -3.59 -0.07
CA ALA A 55 7.48 -4.65 0.41
C ALA A 55 8.09 -5.31 1.64
N ASP A 56 7.25 -5.62 2.62
CA ASP A 56 7.63 -6.37 3.81
C ASP A 56 7.90 -7.81 3.41
N ARG A 57 9.18 -8.14 3.19
CA ARG A 57 9.65 -9.50 2.92
C ARG A 57 9.68 -10.38 4.18
N LYS A 58 8.76 -10.17 5.13
CA LYS A 58 8.76 -10.89 6.41
C LYS A 58 8.18 -12.31 6.35
N VAL A 59 7.82 -12.80 5.17
CA VAL A 59 7.40 -14.20 4.98
C VAL A 59 8.43 -14.86 4.08
N LEU A 60 9.43 -15.49 4.69
CA LEU A 60 10.24 -16.62 4.18
C LEU A 60 11.34 -16.98 5.20
N LEU A 61 10.98 -17.11 6.49
CA LEU A 61 11.68 -18.02 7.38
C LEU A 61 10.77 -19.24 7.49
N VAL A 62 11.00 -20.18 6.58
CA VAL A 62 10.48 -21.55 6.64
C VAL A 62 11.60 -22.42 7.16
#